data_AF-A0A8K0RIL1-F1
#
_entry.id   AF-A0A8K0RIL1-F1
#
_cell.length_a   1.000
_cell.length_b   1.000
_cell.length_c   1.000
_cell.angle_alpha   90.00
_cell.angle_beta   90.00
_cell.angle_gamma   90.00
#
_symmetry.space_group_name_H-M   'P 1'
#
loop_
_entity.id
_entity.type
_entity.pdbx_description
1 polymer ?
#
loop_
_entity_poly.entity_id
_entity_poly.type
_entity_poly.pdbx_seq_one_letter_code
_entity_poly.pdbx_strand_id
1 'polypeptide(L)'
;MSSAGNNTSNPFVFTPSQSWSGNDGRWSTFIVRVGTPEQNFGVLPGTGAPETIVVVPDGCTPSDPTNCGEQRGAYPFNGNSSNGFQIDHSTSWKSIGLHTLDLADNLLGDANNGLFGTDSVGLMLQNSGGLKLENQVVAGIATKDFYLGVFGLGIKPSNFTDYNNPVTTFMQTLKDENRIPSLSYAYTAGAAYRLPQQYGSLTLGGYDTSRFIRNNQTFPFSDNDSKRLSVGVQKITATNTLLGTRSLISGAVFSVLDSTVPHIWLPRPACDAFEQAFGLTYDNDTDLYLINDTIHAQLQEKNPTITFSLGNDGNTEKWASIAVPYGALDLQASHPLYDKPTNYFPIRRAANETQYTLGRTFFQEAYVISDYERSNFSVHQARFESPMPKQEIITITSPSTNITTNTPLTPASNGLPTGAIVGIVIGVVALLAILSGLTFCWRRRRRQRNVSRMVDEMGPKHDDFTVATTPGAATPAITELHDETKHEMYQPQPGRDALPKGRSELSSPGHPPQLLSDDSEFVHKQREVQYFTHEMPANGEGTALHPTVHELGAGTTR
;
A
#
# COMPACT_ATOMS: atom_id res chain seq x y z
N MET A 1 48.05 -14.80 6.17
CA MET A 1 46.59 -14.93 6.36
C MET A 1 46.07 -13.56 6.76
N SER A 2 45.10 -13.02 6.03
CA SER A 2 44.37 -11.80 6.43
C SER A 2 42.89 -12.17 6.49
N SER A 3 42.20 -11.78 7.55
CA SER A 3 40.76 -12.02 7.70
C SER A 3 40.00 -11.05 6.81
N ALA A 4 39.25 -11.57 5.83
CA ALA A 4 38.22 -10.80 5.15
C ALA A 4 37.09 -10.49 6.14
N GLY A 5 37.17 -9.33 6.80
CA GLY A 5 36.13 -8.85 7.68
C GLY A 5 34.88 -8.51 6.88
N ASN A 6 33.76 -9.14 7.20
CA ASN A 6 32.45 -8.72 6.67
C ASN A 6 32.14 -7.33 7.22
N ASN A 7 32.44 -6.29 6.45
CA ASN A 7 32.30 -4.89 6.85
C ASN A 7 30.84 -4.41 6.71
N THR A 8 29.92 -5.13 7.36
CA THR A 8 28.49 -4.76 7.41
C THR A 8 28.32 -3.50 8.24
N SER A 9 27.70 -2.47 7.68
CA SER A 9 27.36 -1.24 8.39
C SER A 9 26.38 -1.48 9.54
N ASN A 10 26.40 -0.59 10.52
CA ASN A 10 25.42 -0.58 11.60
C ASN A 10 24.07 -0.05 11.09
N PRO A 11 22.94 -0.43 11.72
CA PRO A 11 21.65 0.18 11.45
C PRO A 11 21.67 1.70 11.70
N PHE A 12 20.97 2.46 10.88
CA PHE A 12 20.83 3.90 11.05
C PHE A 12 19.56 4.22 11.85
N VAL A 13 19.72 4.76 13.05
CA VAL A 13 18.61 5.33 13.83
C VAL A 13 18.32 6.73 13.29
N PHE A 14 17.22 6.88 12.54
CA PHE A 14 16.75 8.20 12.12
C PHE A 14 16.00 8.83 13.30
N THR A 15 16.59 9.86 13.90
CA THR A 15 15.97 10.56 15.03
C THR A 15 14.80 11.44 14.57
N PRO A 16 13.71 11.52 15.36
CA PRO A 16 12.61 12.44 15.09
C PRO A 16 13.04 13.89 15.29
N SER A 17 12.28 14.82 14.69
CA SER A 17 12.45 16.28 14.76
C SER A 17 12.28 16.87 16.17
N GLN A 18 11.82 16.06 17.14
CA GLN A 18 11.27 16.51 18.43
C GLN A 18 10.11 17.52 18.28
N SER A 19 9.40 17.46 17.15
CA SER A 19 8.24 18.30 16.83
C SER A 19 7.03 17.46 16.43
N TRP A 20 5.84 18.01 16.67
CA TRP A 20 4.56 17.41 16.30
C TRP A 20 3.87 18.28 15.25
N SER A 21 3.45 17.70 14.13
CA SER A 21 2.86 18.43 13.01
C SER A 21 1.74 17.62 12.33
N GLY A 22 0.87 18.30 11.59
CA GLY A 22 -0.28 17.72 10.88
C GLY A 22 -1.49 18.64 10.92
N ASN A 23 -2.37 18.53 9.93
CA ASN A 23 -3.70 19.15 9.93
C ASN A 23 -4.81 18.16 10.30
N ASP A 24 -4.42 16.91 10.56
CA ASP A 24 -5.19 15.67 10.69
C ASP A 24 -4.81 14.92 11.98
N GLY A 25 -4.10 15.58 12.90
CA GLY A 25 -3.52 14.97 14.09
C GLY A 25 -2.17 15.57 14.46
N ARG A 26 -1.55 15.03 15.50
CA ARG A 26 -0.23 15.44 15.99
C ARG A 26 0.76 14.32 15.72
N TRP A 27 1.40 14.33 14.54
CA TRP A 27 2.32 13.28 14.11
C TRP A 27 3.78 13.66 14.37
N SER A 28 4.59 12.69 14.79
CA SER A 28 6.02 12.91 15.02
C SER A 28 6.73 13.06 13.67
N THR A 29 7.23 14.26 13.37
CA THR A 29 7.98 14.48 12.13
C THR A 29 9.43 14.05 12.25
N PHE A 30 10.09 13.90 11.11
CA PHE A 30 11.51 13.63 10.94
C PHE A 30 12.05 14.67 9.97
N ILE A 31 13.34 15.04 10.08
CA ILE A 31 13.91 16.11 9.24
C ILE A 31 14.67 15.50 8.08
N VAL A 32 14.28 15.85 6.86
CA VAL A 32 15.08 15.65 5.65
C VAL A 32 15.64 16.99 5.16
N ARG A 33 16.72 16.92 4.40
CA ARG A 33 17.45 18.04 3.80
C ARG A 33 17.50 17.83 2.30
N VAL A 34 17.01 18.76 1.50
CA VAL A 34 17.00 18.64 0.03
C VAL A 34 17.79 19.80 -0.59
N GLY A 35 18.60 19.48 -1.59
CA GLY A 35 19.26 20.47 -2.44
C GLY A 35 20.64 20.95 -2.00
N THR A 36 21.24 21.79 -2.85
CA THR A 36 22.51 22.47 -2.60
C THR A 36 22.36 23.97 -2.90
N PRO A 37 22.35 24.87 -1.89
CA PRO A 37 22.40 24.61 -0.45
C PRO A 37 21.17 23.85 0.07
N GLU A 38 21.35 23.22 1.23
CA GLU A 38 20.36 22.32 1.85
C GLU A 38 19.15 23.10 2.43
N GLN A 39 17.95 22.68 2.04
CA GLN A 39 16.66 23.17 2.54
C GLN A 39 16.03 22.10 3.46
N ASN A 40 15.57 22.47 4.66
CA ASN A 40 15.07 21.52 5.66
C ASN A 40 13.54 21.33 5.57
N PHE A 41 13.07 20.07 5.65
CA PHE A 41 11.65 19.73 5.67
C PHE A 41 11.31 18.73 6.78
N GLY A 42 10.24 19.02 7.51
CA GLY A 42 9.59 18.11 8.46
C GLY A 42 8.64 17.18 7.72
N VAL A 43 9.00 15.91 7.65
CA VAL A 43 8.29 14.88 6.87
C VAL A 43 7.85 13.70 7.74
N LEU A 44 6.92 12.91 7.22
CA LEU A 44 6.40 11.70 7.85
C LEU A 44 6.95 10.44 7.15
N PRO A 45 7.45 9.42 7.88
CA PRO A 45 7.83 8.15 7.26
C PRO A 45 6.63 7.44 6.65
N GLY A 46 6.67 7.15 5.35
CA GLY A 46 5.58 6.52 4.59
C GLY A 46 5.93 5.10 4.17
N THR A 47 5.20 4.10 4.67
CA THR A 47 5.46 2.69 4.33
C THR A 47 4.96 2.30 2.94
N GLY A 48 3.97 3.00 2.37
CA GLY A 48 3.57 2.89 0.97
C GLY A 48 4.40 3.71 -0.03
N ALA A 49 5.12 4.74 0.43
CA ALA A 49 5.88 5.66 -0.44
C ALA A 49 7.28 5.10 -0.79
N PRO A 50 7.70 5.08 -2.07
CA PRO A 50 9.09 4.80 -2.47
C PRO A 50 10.03 6.01 -2.43
N GLU A 51 9.56 7.21 -2.79
CA GLU A 51 10.40 8.41 -2.97
C GLU A 51 10.45 9.32 -1.73
N THR A 52 11.34 10.32 -1.74
CA THR A 52 11.26 11.46 -0.81
C THR A 52 10.33 12.52 -1.41
N ILE A 53 9.34 12.98 -0.63
CA ILE A 53 8.32 13.94 -1.05
C ILE A 53 8.43 15.18 -0.15
N VAL A 54 8.51 16.35 -0.77
CA VAL A 54 8.56 17.65 -0.08
C VAL A 54 7.51 18.60 -0.65
N VAL A 55 7.02 19.54 0.16
CA VAL A 55 6.02 20.52 -0.27
C VAL A 55 6.69 21.64 -1.08
N VAL A 56 6.05 22.09 -2.17
CA VAL A 56 6.53 23.22 -2.99
C VAL A 56 5.69 24.48 -2.76
N PRO A 57 6.21 25.69 -3.02
CA PRO A 57 5.50 26.95 -2.77
C PRO A 57 4.11 27.05 -3.41
N ASP A 58 3.90 26.41 -4.56
CA ASP A 58 2.62 26.30 -5.28
C ASP A 58 1.50 25.67 -4.44
N GLY A 59 1.86 24.89 -3.41
CA GLY A 59 0.93 24.30 -2.45
C GLY A 59 0.37 25.28 -1.41
N CYS A 60 0.80 26.54 -1.42
CA CYS A 60 0.41 27.62 -0.51
C CYS A 60 -0.06 28.86 -1.30
N THR A 61 -1.37 28.99 -1.44
CA THR A 61 -2.06 30.01 -2.25
C THR A 61 -2.51 31.21 -1.39
N PRO A 62 -3.00 32.32 -1.98
CA PRO A 62 -3.51 33.47 -1.22
C PRO A 62 -4.74 33.21 -0.34
N SER A 63 -5.36 32.02 -0.42
CA SER A 63 -6.44 31.58 0.47
C SER A 63 -5.97 30.70 1.63
N ASP A 64 -4.67 30.37 1.70
CA ASP A 64 -4.07 29.60 2.78
C ASP A 64 -3.55 30.52 3.91
N PRO A 65 -3.35 29.99 5.14
CA PRO A 65 -2.73 30.73 6.23
C PRO A 65 -1.37 31.35 5.85
N THR A 66 -1.04 32.51 6.42
CA THR A 66 0.23 33.22 6.15
C THR A 66 1.49 32.44 6.54
N ASN A 67 1.36 31.38 7.35
CA ASN A 67 2.42 30.44 7.68
C ASN A 67 2.17 29.03 7.07
N CYS A 68 1.47 28.94 5.94
CA CYS A 68 1.17 27.68 5.25
C CYS A 68 2.40 26.77 5.10
N GLY A 69 3.54 27.30 4.67
CA GLY A 69 4.78 26.52 4.56
C GLY A 69 5.21 25.85 5.87
N GLU A 70 5.20 26.60 6.99
CA GLU A 70 5.51 26.09 8.33
C GLU A 70 4.54 24.98 8.73
N GLN A 71 3.23 25.19 8.56
CA GLN A 71 2.22 24.18 8.87
C GLN A 71 2.38 22.91 8.02
N ARG A 72 2.84 23.08 6.77
CA ARG A 72 3.15 22.02 5.80
C ARG A 72 4.57 21.43 5.94
N GLY A 73 5.32 21.85 6.96
CA GLY A 73 6.62 21.28 7.34
C GLY A 73 7.85 21.91 6.67
N ALA A 74 7.71 22.97 5.88
CA ALA A 74 8.84 23.72 5.34
C ALA A 74 9.47 24.60 6.44
N TYR A 75 10.79 24.47 6.63
CA TYR A 75 11.53 25.32 7.57
C TYR A 75 11.96 26.64 6.90
N PRO A 76 12.31 27.68 7.69
CA PRO A 76 12.95 28.88 7.16
C PRO A 76 14.24 28.58 6.39
N PHE A 77 14.47 29.29 5.29
CA PHE A 77 15.62 29.14 4.40
C PHE A 77 16.22 30.53 4.10
N ASN A 78 17.56 30.60 4.09
CA ASN A 78 18.31 31.86 3.97
C ASN A 78 17.83 32.99 4.92
N GLY A 79 17.37 32.61 6.13
CA GLY A 79 16.87 33.55 7.14
C GLY A 79 15.41 34.01 6.97
N ASN A 80 14.71 33.56 5.93
CA ASN A 80 13.33 33.93 5.64
C ASN A 80 12.38 32.73 5.81
N SER A 81 11.11 32.97 6.14
CA SER A 81 10.07 31.93 6.07
C SER A 81 9.96 31.37 4.65
N SER A 82 9.85 30.05 4.51
CA SER A 82 9.62 29.40 3.20
C SER A 82 8.22 28.81 3.11
N ASN A 83 7.63 28.86 1.91
CA ASN A 83 6.38 28.16 1.57
C ASN A 83 6.62 26.73 1.04
N GLY A 84 7.87 26.32 0.81
CA GLY A 84 8.20 24.99 0.31
C GLY A 84 9.63 24.90 -0.23
N PHE A 85 9.88 23.89 -1.04
CA PHE A 85 11.16 23.67 -1.72
C PHE A 85 11.37 24.66 -2.87
N GLN A 86 12.35 25.54 -2.72
CA GLN A 86 12.81 26.48 -3.74
C GLN A 86 13.76 25.75 -4.69
N ILE A 87 13.17 25.10 -5.70
CA ILE A 87 13.85 24.23 -6.66
C ILE A 87 14.96 24.97 -7.42
N ASP A 88 14.67 26.20 -7.84
CA ASP A 88 15.56 27.13 -8.55
C ASP A 88 16.77 27.59 -7.72
N HIS A 89 16.66 27.53 -6.39
CA HIS A 89 17.76 27.78 -5.47
C HIS A 89 18.69 26.56 -5.26
N SER A 90 18.38 25.37 -5.80
CA SER A 90 19.23 24.18 -5.69
C SER A 90 20.12 23.99 -6.93
N THR A 91 21.44 24.13 -6.77
CA THR A 91 22.41 23.91 -7.86
C THR A 91 22.64 22.44 -8.20
N SER A 92 22.07 21.50 -7.42
CA SER A 92 22.15 20.05 -7.65
C SER A 92 20.86 19.45 -8.20
N TRP A 93 19.77 20.22 -8.30
CA TRP A 93 18.51 19.78 -8.88
C TRP A 93 18.64 19.45 -10.38
N LYS A 94 18.04 18.33 -10.76
CA LYS A 94 17.88 17.89 -12.16
C LYS A 94 16.42 17.51 -12.37
N SER A 95 15.69 18.35 -13.10
CA SER A 95 14.27 18.12 -13.41
C SER A 95 14.08 16.82 -14.18
N ILE A 96 13.05 16.05 -13.80
CA ILE A 96 12.53 14.92 -14.59
C ILE A 96 11.26 15.39 -15.31
N GLY A 97 10.23 15.81 -14.57
CA GLY A 97 8.95 16.23 -15.13
C GLY A 97 7.81 16.24 -14.11
N LEU A 98 6.60 16.56 -14.56
CA LEU A 98 5.37 16.37 -13.79
C LEU A 98 4.84 14.96 -14.04
N HIS A 99 4.64 14.18 -12.98
CA HIS A 99 4.09 12.82 -13.04
C HIS A 99 3.10 12.57 -11.90
N THR A 100 2.30 11.52 -12.00
CA THR A 100 1.51 11.00 -10.87
C THR A 100 2.43 10.56 -9.73
N LEU A 101 1.93 10.62 -8.49
CA LEU A 101 2.65 10.12 -7.32
C LEU A 101 2.54 8.59 -7.16
N ASP A 102 1.56 7.95 -7.81
CA ASP A 102 1.19 6.54 -7.66
C ASP A 102 1.07 6.13 -6.16
N LEU A 103 0.55 7.05 -5.32
CA LEU A 103 0.65 7.01 -3.87
C LEU A 103 -0.72 7.16 -3.23
N ALA A 104 -1.22 6.06 -2.67
CA ALA A 104 -2.54 5.97 -2.05
C ALA A 104 -3.70 6.41 -2.98
N ASP A 105 -3.54 6.32 -4.31
CA ASP A 105 -4.55 6.69 -5.31
C ASP A 105 -5.89 5.97 -5.07
N ASN A 106 -5.82 4.73 -4.59
CA ASN A 106 -7.00 3.95 -4.22
C ASN A 106 -7.80 4.56 -3.05
N LEU A 107 -7.19 5.43 -2.24
CA LEU A 107 -7.79 6.10 -1.07
C LEU A 107 -8.07 7.59 -1.33
N LEU A 108 -7.24 8.26 -2.13
CA LEU A 108 -7.21 9.72 -2.31
C LEU A 108 -7.49 10.19 -3.76
N GLY A 109 -7.55 9.26 -4.72
CA GLY A 109 -7.69 9.56 -6.14
C GLY A 109 -6.34 9.69 -6.88
N ASP A 110 -6.37 9.35 -8.16
CA ASP A 110 -5.23 9.30 -9.11
C ASP A 110 -4.82 10.68 -9.66
N ALA A 111 -5.55 11.74 -9.33
CA ALA A 111 -5.23 13.12 -9.71
C ALA A 111 -4.00 13.70 -8.98
N ASN A 112 -3.41 12.98 -8.03
CA ASN A 112 -2.29 13.45 -7.21
C ASN A 112 -0.96 13.41 -7.98
N ASN A 113 -0.50 14.60 -8.39
CA ASN A 113 0.72 14.81 -9.18
C ASN A 113 1.85 15.44 -8.35
N GLY A 114 3.09 15.10 -8.69
CA GLY A 114 4.31 15.70 -8.15
C GLY A 114 5.24 16.21 -9.26
N LEU A 115 5.98 17.28 -8.97
CA LEU A 115 7.09 17.75 -9.79
C LEU A 115 8.36 16.97 -9.40
N PHE A 116 8.72 15.98 -10.21
CA PHE A 116 9.83 15.08 -9.96
C PHE A 116 11.16 15.63 -10.49
N GLY A 117 12.22 15.30 -9.76
CA GLY A 117 13.60 15.49 -10.16
C GLY A 117 14.53 14.57 -9.38
N THR A 118 15.84 14.71 -9.63
CA THR A 118 16.87 14.18 -8.73
C THR A 118 17.65 15.31 -8.08
N ASP A 119 18.00 15.13 -6.80
CA ASP A 119 18.79 16.11 -6.05
C ASP A 119 19.61 15.45 -4.94
N SER A 120 20.37 16.27 -4.21
CA SER A 120 21.01 15.94 -2.95
C SER A 120 19.96 15.73 -1.85
N VAL A 121 19.99 14.59 -1.14
CA VAL A 121 19.08 14.30 -0.02
C VAL A 121 19.85 13.84 1.22
N GLY A 122 19.68 14.57 2.32
CA GLY A 122 20.22 14.27 3.64
C GLY A 122 19.13 13.96 4.67
N LEU A 123 19.47 13.16 5.68
CA LEU A 123 18.63 12.88 6.83
C LEU A 123 19.12 13.66 8.06
N MET A 124 18.23 13.87 9.03
CA MET A 124 18.42 14.73 10.22
C MET A 124 18.78 16.19 9.87
N LEU A 125 18.92 17.04 10.89
CA LEU A 125 19.53 18.36 10.72
C LEU A 125 21.00 18.27 10.30
N GLN A 126 21.49 19.32 9.65
CA GLN A 126 22.89 19.44 9.26
C GLN A 126 23.81 19.33 10.50
N ASN A 127 25.01 18.77 10.31
CA ASN A 127 25.99 18.51 11.37
C ASN A 127 25.54 17.57 12.52
N SER A 128 24.33 16.99 12.45
CA SER A 128 23.79 16.08 13.49
C SER A 128 24.15 14.60 13.30
N GLY A 129 25.10 14.29 12.41
CA GLY A 129 25.54 12.92 12.11
C GLY A 129 24.64 12.13 11.15
N GLY A 130 23.58 12.74 10.61
CA GLY A 130 22.66 12.10 9.68
C GLY A 130 23.27 11.78 8.31
N LEU A 131 22.78 10.70 7.68
CA LEU A 131 23.24 10.26 6.37
C LEU A 131 22.94 11.28 5.26
N LYS A 132 23.66 11.17 4.15
CA LYS A 132 23.47 11.96 2.94
C LYS A 132 23.81 11.12 1.71
N LEU A 133 23.00 11.28 0.66
CA LEU A 133 23.11 10.66 -0.66
C LEU A 133 22.90 11.73 -1.75
N GLU A 134 23.49 11.53 -2.92
CA GLU A 134 23.38 12.44 -4.07
C GLU A 134 22.51 11.83 -5.18
N ASN A 135 21.93 12.66 -6.04
CA ASN A 135 21.10 12.26 -7.20
C ASN A 135 19.89 11.37 -6.83
N GLN A 136 19.29 11.60 -5.67
CA GLN A 136 18.14 10.85 -5.17
C GLN A 136 16.84 11.41 -5.73
N VAL A 137 15.84 10.56 -5.98
CA VAL A 137 14.53 11.00 -6.48
C VAL A 137 13.79 11.80 -5.42
N VAL A 138 13.32 12.98 -5.81
CA VAL A 138 12.50 13.87 -4.98
C VAL A 138 11.27 14.32 -5.78
N ALA A 139 10.10 14.26 -5.14
CA ALA A 139 8.85 14.82 -5.66
C ALA A 139 8.47 16.10 -4.89
N GLY A 140 8.24 17.19 -5.61
CA GLY A 140 7.65 18.42 -5.09
C GLY A 140 6.12 18.38 -5.20
N ILE A 141 5.39 18.51 -4.09
CA ILE A 141 3.91 18.43 -4.07
C ILE A 141 3.24 19.76 -3.75
N ALA A 142 2.20 20.09 -4.52
CA ALA A 142 1.29 21.21 -4.28
C ALA A 142 -0.04 20.76 -3.64
N THR A 143 -0.54 19.57 -4.01
CA THR A 143 -1.73 18.92 -3.44
C THR A 143 -1.75 18.97 -1.91
N LYS A 144 -2.93 19.12 -1.29
CA LYS A 144 -3.09 19.17 0.17
C LYS A 144 -3.51 17.82 0.78
N ASP A 145 -3.77 16.82 -0.05
CA ASP A 145 -4.12 15.45 0.36
C ASP A 145 -2.96 14.82 1.18
N PHE A 146 -1.73 15.18 0.80
CA PHE A 146 -0.52 15.02 1.61
C PHE A 146 -0.10 16.37 2.20
N TYR A 147 -0.66 16.74 3.36
CA TYR A 147 -0.43 18.06 3.95
C TYR A 147 1.05 18.31 4.29
N LEU A 148 1.72 17.30 4.85
CA LEU A 148 3.16 17.25 5.08
C LEU A 148 3.86 16.43 3.99
N GLY A 149 5.15 16.69 3.80
CA GLY A 149 6.01 15.81 2.99
C GLY A 149 6.21 14.42 3.60
N VAL A 150 6.75 13.49 2.81
CA VAL A 150 6.88 12.07 3.14
C VAL A 150 8.32 11.58 2.94
N PHE A 151 8.86 10.79 3.85
CA PHE A 151 10.09 10.03 3.64
C PHE A 151 9.73 8.58 3.27
N GLY A 152 9.97 8.20 2.02
CA GLY A 152 9.67 6.88 1.50
C GLY A 152 10.49 5.76 2.15
N LEU A 153 9.79 4.74 2.67
CA LEU A 153 10.39 3.52 3.19
C LEU A 153 10.29 2.35 2.19
N GLY A 154 9.62 2.56 1.06
CA GLY A 154 9.47 1.60 -0.03
C GLY A 154 10.74 1.38 -0.85
N ILE A 155 10.84 0.18 -1.45
CA ILE A 155 11.92 -0.21 -2.37
C ILE A 155 11.44 -0.50 -3.80
N LYS A 156 10.19 -0.12 -4.14
CA LYS A 156 9.68 -0.19 -5.52
C LYS A 156 10.38 0.92 -6.32
N PRO A 157 11.19 0.62 -7.36
CA PRO A 157 11.87 1.67 -8.11
C PRO A 157 10.87 2.57 -8.87
N SER A 158 11.13 3.87 -8.85
CA SER A 158 10.41 4.87 -9.63
C SER A 158 10.64 4.69 -11.14
N ASN A 159 9.64 4.99 -11.97
CA ASN A 159 9.71 4.90 -13.42
C ASN A 159 8.98 6.09 -14.07
N PHE A 160 9.69 6.85 -14.90
CA PHE A 160 9.20 8.11 -15.49
C PHE A 160 9.12 8.10 -17.02
N THR A 161 9.62 7.04 -17.68
CA THR A 161 9.69 6.97 -19.15
C THR A 161 9.32 5.59 -19.69
N ASP A 162 10.03 4.56 -19.26
CA ASP A 162 9.82 3.17 -19.65
C ASP A 162 10.42 2.20 -18.62
N TYR A 163 9.89 0.98 -18.56
CA TYR A 163 10.30 -0.05 -17.59
C TYR A 163 11.77 -0.49 -17.71
N ASN A 164 12.51 0.01 -18.70
CA ASN A 164 13.94 -0.27 -18.90
C ASN A 164 14.85 0.67 -18.10
N ASN A 165 14.35 1.80 -17.59
CA ASN A 165 15.13 2.81 -16.87
C ASN A 165 14.61 3.09 -15.43
N PRO A 166 14.48 2.06 -14.56
CA PRO A 166 14.04 2.25 -13.18
C PRO A 166 15.06 3.06 -12.36
N VAL A 167 14.59 4.05 -11.60
CA VAL A 167 15.42 4.86 -10.70
C VAL A 167 15.35 4.29 -9.28
N THR A 168 16.51 4.06 -8.66
CA THR A 168 16.63 3.48 -7.31
C THR A 168 16.04 4.38 -6.22
N THR A 169 15.30 3.79 -5.28
CA THR A 169 14.79 4.52 -4.10
C THR A 169 15.92 4.83 -3.11
N PHE A 170 15.69 5.79 -2.22
CA PHE A 170 16.64 6.17 -1.17
C PHE A 170 17.07 4.96 -0.31
N MET A 171 16.12 4.09 0.03
CA MET A 171 16.37 2.84 0.76
C MET A 171 17.28 1.87 -0.01
N GLN A 172 17.14 1.80 -1.34
CA GLN A 172 17.99 0.97 -2.19
C GLN A 172 19.42 1.53 -2.27
N THR A 173 19.59 2.82 -2.56
CA THR A 173 20.93 3.44 -2.60
C THR A 173 21.64 3.41 -1.24
N LEU A 174 20.93 3.57 -0.13
CA LEU A 174 21.47 3.36 1.22
C LEU A 174 22.07 1.95 1.40
N LYS A 175 21.45 0.92 0.84
CA LYS A 175 21.93 -0.46 0.92
C LYS A 175 23.14 -0.67 0.00
N ASP A 176 23.08 -0.20 -1.23
CA ASP A 176 24.12 -0.42 -2.25
C ASP A 176 25.44 0.29 -1.90
N GLU A 177 25.36 1.49 -1.30
CA GLU A 177 26.52 2.18 -0.72
C GLU A 177 27.01 1.60 0.62
N ASN A 178 26.43 0.49 1.11
CA ASN A 178 26.67 -0.07 2.45
C ASN A 178 26.48 0.96 3.59
N ARG A 179 25.51 1.86 3.48
CA ARG A 179 25.11 2.80 4.55
C ARG A 179 24.13 2.18 5.54
N ILE A 180 23.39 1.14 5.13
CA ILE A 180 22.58 0.27 5.99
C ILE A 180 22.88 -1.23 5.73
N PRO A 181 22.80 -2.09 6.75
CA PRO A 181 23.15 -3.52 6.62
C PRO A 181 22.19 -4.33 5.75
N SER A 182 20.93 -3.93 5.63
CA SER A 182 19.89 -4.60 4.82
C SER A 182 18.78 -3.63 4.41
N LEU A 183 17.99 -3.99 3.39
CA LEU A 183 16.69 -3.41 3.05
C LEU A 183 15.65 -3.81 4.09
N SER A 184 15.76 -3.25 5.28
CA SER A 184 14.78 -3.39 6.36
C SER A 184 14.57 -2.06 7.07
N TYR A 185 13.46 -1.95 7.79
CA TYR A 185 13.24 -0.87 8.75
C TYR A 185 12.35 -1.32 9.90
N ALA A 186 12.32 -0.51 10.94
CA ALA A 186 11.32 -0.61 12.00
C ALA A 186 10.79 0.78 12.38
N TYR A 187 9.46 0.89 12.51
CA TYR A 187 8.77 2.17 12.65
C TYR A 187 7.59 2.14 13.63
N THR A 188 7.44 3.23 14.38
CA THR A 188 6.21 3.65 15.07
C THR A 188 6.07 5.17 14.96
N ALA A 189 4.84 5.67 14.77
CA ALA A 189 4.54 7.10 14.66
C ALA A 189 4.69 7.86 16.00
N GLY A 190 4.80 7.14 17.12
CA GLY A 190 4.82 7.73 18.46
C GLY A 190 3.42 8.12 18.95
N ALA A 191 3.34 8.61 20.17
CA ALA A 191 2.09 8.90 20.87
C ALA A 191 2.13 10.32 21.48
N ALA A 192 1.55 11.28 20.77
CA ALA A 192 1.48 12.68 21.19
C ALA A 192 0.54 12.91 22.39
N TYR A 193 -0.42 12.01 22.61
CA TYR A 193 -1.44 12.09 23.64
C TYR A 193 -0.97 11.56 25.02
N ARG A 194 0.18 10.89 25.08
CA ARG A 194 0.75 10.33 26.33
C ARG A 194 1.49 11.40 27.13
N LEU A 195 1.59 11.19 28.44
CA LEU A 195 2.39 12.01 29.36
C LEU A 195 3.40 11.11 30.10
N PRO A 196 4.73 11.30 29.93
CA PRO A 196 5.36 12.20 28.95
C PRO A 196 5.03 11.81 27.49
N GLN A 197 5.09 12.77 26.58
CA GLN A 197 4.90 12.51 25.15
C GLN A 197 6.02 11.61 24.62
N GLN A 198 5.68 10.75 23.65
CA GLN A 198 6.61 9.75 23.12
C GLN A 198 6.74 9.92 21.61
N TYR A 199 7.79 10.60 21.14
CA TYR A 199 8.06 10.76 19.71
C TYR A 199 8.17 9.43 18.97
N GLY A 200 8.01 9.48 17.65
CA GLY A 200 8.18 8.35 16.75
C GLY A 200 9.61 7.81 16.78
N SER A 201 9.76 6.57 16.33
CA SER A 201 11.05 5.88 16.26
C SER A 201 11.17 5.22 14.89
N LEU A 202 12.27 5.49 14.19
CA LEU A 202 12.58 4.91 12.89
C LEU A 202 14.04 4.41 12.87
N THR A 203 14.22 3.12 12.60
CA THR A 203 15.53 2.51 12.41
C THR A 203 15.59 1.86 11.03
N LEU A 204 16.65 2.10 10.27
CA LEU A 204 16.89 1.52 8.95
C LEU A 204 17.98 0.45 9.04
N GLY A 205 17.75 -0.73 8.47
CA GLY A 205 18.62 -1.90 8.62
C GLY A 205 18.50 -2.63 9.97
N GLY A 206 17.50 -2.33 10.79
CA GLY A 206 17.38 -2.89 12.14
C GLY A 206 16.17 -2.38 12.92
N TYR A 207 16.12 -2.68 14.22
CA TYR A 207 15.03 -2.31 15.12
C TYR A 207 15.51 -2.00 16.55
N ASP A 208 14.69 -1.33 17.35
CA ASP A 208 14.96 -1.00 18.75
C ASP A 208 14.08 -1.83 19.70
N THR A 209 14.68 -2.73 20.50
CA THR A 209 13.95 -3.60 21.45
C THR A 209 13.33 -2.83 22.61
N SER A 210 13.78 -1.60 22.89
CA SER A 210 13.17 -0.76 23.93
C SER A 210 11.76 -0.27 23.55
N ARG A 211 11.42 -0.26 22.26
CA ARG A 211 10.24 0.42 21.69
C ARG A 211 9.02 -0.48 21.47
N PHE A 212 9.08 -1.77 21.76
CA PHE A 212 7.94 -2.68 21.58
C PHE A 212 7.88 -3.85 22.58
N ILE A 213 6.69 -4.45 22.69
CA ILE A 213 6.45 -5.71 23.41
C ILE A 213 6.48 -6.84 22.38
N ARG A 214 7.51 -7.68 22.44
CA ARG A 214 7.72 -8.76 21.47
C ARG A 214 6.59 -9.79 21.52
N ASN A 215 6.07 -10.13 20.34
CA ASN A 215 5.30 -11.35 20.10
C ASN A 215 6.01 -12.20 19.03
N ASN A 216 5.51 -13.42 18.78
CA ASN A 216 6.12 -14.38 17.85
C ASN A 216 5.46 -14.42 16.47
N GLN A 217 4.54 -13.51 16.17
CA GLN A 217 3.76 -13.52 14.94
C GLN A 217 4.48 -12.75 13.82
N THR A 218 4.57 -13.39 12.66
CA THR A 218 5.16 -12.83 11.44
C THR A 218 4.20 -13.04 10.26
N PHE A 219 4.26 -12.10 9.33
CA PHE A 219 3.37 -12.02 8.16
C PHE A 219 4.25 -12.04 6.90
N PRO A 220 4.00 -12.93 5.94
CA PRO A 220 4.64 -12.81 4.63
C PRO A 220 4.17 -11.53 3.94
N PHE A 221 4.95 -11.00 3.01
CA PHE A 221 4.43 -9.98 2.11
C PHE A 221 3.31 -10.53 1.22
N SER A 222 2.41 -9.63 0.81
CA SER A 222 1.53 -9.89 -0.33
C SER A 222 2.34 -10.00 -1.63
N ASP A 223 1.94 -10.90 -2.53
CA ASP A 223 2.42 -10.95 -3.91
C ASP A 223 2.07 -9.68 -4.71
N ASN A 224 1.16 -8.83 -4.20
CA ASN A 224 0.93 -7.49 -4.73
C ASN A 224 1.96 -6.51 -4.15
N ASP A 225 2.92 -6.12 -4.99
CA ASP A 225 4.01 -5.21 -4.63
C ASP A 225 3.56 -3.83 -4.11
N SER A 226 2.38 -3.35 -4.50
CA SER A 226 1.82 -2.08 -4.00
C SER A 226 1.08 -2.26 -2.65
N LYS A 227 1.03 -3.49 -2.13
CA LYS A 227 0.32 -3.88 -0.89
C LYS A 227 1.11 -4.86 -0.02
N ARG A 228 2.45 -4.84 -0.10
CA ARG A 228 3.35 -5.79 0.57
C ARG A 228 3.00 -6.01 2.06
N LEU A 229 2.74 -4.95 2.81
CA LEU A 229 2.33 -5.01 4.23
C LEU A 229 0.83 -5.34 4.42
N SER A 230 0.30 -6.33 3.72
CA SER A 230 -1.09 -6.80 3.90
C SER A 230 -1.19 -7.73 5.10
N VAL A 231 -2.07 -7.42 6.05
CA VAL A 231 -2.29 -8.20 7.27
C VAL A 231 -3.75 -8.64 7.41
N GLY A 232 -3.97 -9.87 7.87
CA GLY A 232 -5.30 -10.37 8.22
C GLY A 232 -5.77 -9.79 9.55
N VAL A 233 -6.71 -8.84 9.51
CA VAL A 233 -7.43 -8.31 10.68
C VAL A 233 -8.52 -9.31 11.03
N GLN A 234 -8.24 -10.18 11.99
CA GLN A 234 -9.12 -11.29 12.39
C GLN A 234 -10.25 -10.83 13.33
N LYS A 235 -10.00 -9.80 14.14
CA LYS A 235 -10.98 -9.22 15.06
C LYS A 235 -10.65 -7.76 15.39
N ILE A 236 -11.68 -6.95 15.58
CA ILE A 236 -11.60 -5.63 16.23
C ILE A 236 -12.57 -5.67 17.41
N THR A 237 -12.08 -5.49 18.63
CA THR A 237 -12.89 -5.46 19.86
C THR A 237 -12.64 -4.16 20.60
N ALA A 238 -13.69 -3.45 21.02
CA ALA A 238 -13.54 -2.29 21.89
C ALA A 238 -14.16 -2.54 23.27
N THR A 239 -13.48 -2.06 24.31
CA THR A 239 -13.94 -2.06 25.71
C THR A 239 -14.24 -0.64 26.17
N ASN A 240 -15.05 -0.49 27.23
CA ASN A 240 -15.46 0.78 27.83
C ASN A 240 -16.04 1.82 26.86
N THR A 241 -16.63 1.39 25.73
CA THR A 241 -17.33 2.29 24.80
C THR A 241 -18.61 2.84 25.45
N LEU A 242 -19.33 3.76 24.78
CA LEU A 242 -20.62 4.25 25.28
C LEU A 242 -21.63 3.11 25.51
N LEU A 243 -21.46 2.01 24.78
CA LEU A 243 -22.29 0.80 24.86
C LEU A 243 -21.62 -0.36 25.62
N GLY A 244 -20.50 -0.12 26.31
CA GLY A 244 -19.69 -1.13 27.01
C GLY A 244 -18.73 -1.85 26.08
N THR A 245 -18.66 -3.19 26.14
CA THR A 245 -17.79 -3.99 25.25
C THR A 245 -18.51 -4.34 23.95
N ARG A 246 -17.85 -4.20 22.80
CA ARG A 246 -18.40 -4.52 21.46
C ARG A 246 -17.35 -5.16 20.54
N SER A 247 -17.80 -6.05 19.65
CA SER A 247 -17.05 -6.37 18.43
C SER A 247 -17.37 -5.28 17.41
N LEU A 248 -16.35 -4.73 16.75
CA LEU A 248 -16.48 -3.68 15.74
C LEU A 248 -16.24 -4.19 14.32
N ILE A 249 -16.10 -5.51 14.16
CA ILE A 249 -16.07 -6.19 12.86
C ILE A 249 -16.82 -7.53 12.99
N SER A 250 -17.44 -7.97 11.89
CA SER A 250 -18.28 -9.17 11.80
C SER A 250 -17.59 -10.38 11.16
N GLY A 251 -16.38 -10.22 10.63
CA GLY A 251 -15.58 -11.25 9.99
C GLY A 251 -14.14 -10.78 9.76
N ALA A 252 -13.25 -11.68 9.39
CA ALA A 252 -11.86 -11.34 9.09
C ALA A 252 -11.73 -10.63 7.73
N VAL A 253 -10.83 -9.64 7.64
CA VAL A 253 -10.51 -8.94 6.38
C VAL A 253 -8.99 -8.78 6.24
N PHE A 254 -8.49 -8.70 5.01
CA PHE A 254 -7.13 -8.22 4.76
C PHE A 254 -7.11 -6.70 4.73
N SER A 255 -6.09 -6.10 5.34
CA SER A 255 -5.88 -4.65 5.38
C SER A 255 -4.40 -4.35 5.15
N VAL A 256 -4.09 -3.28 4.42
CA VAL A 256 -2.71 -2.81 4.25
C VAL A 256 -2.28 -2.01 5.49
N LEU A 257 -1.01 -2.10 5.89
CA LEU A 257 -0.40 -1.16 6.84
C LEU A 257 0.27 -0.02 6.06
N ASP A 258 -0.31 1.19 6.08
CA ASP A 258 0.27 2.32 5.37
C ASP A 258 0.28 3.63 6.16
N SER A 259 1.45 4.05 6.62
CA SER A 259 1.65 5.31 7.35
C SER A 259 1.62 6.58 6.48
N THR A 260 1.46 6.47 5.15
CA THR A 260 1.30 7.62 4.25
C THR A 260 -0.03 8.37 4.51
N VAL A 261 -1.05 7.67 4.98
CA VAL A 261 -2.38 8.21 5.35
C VAL A 261 -2.60 8.16 6.87
N PRO A 262 -3.40 9.06 7.47
CA PRO A 262 -3.65 9.03 8.91
C PRO A 262 -4.68 7.95 9.29
N HIS A 263 -5.70 7.80 8.46
CA HIS A 263 -6.96 7.13 8.79
C HIS A 263 -6.90 5.60 8.83
N ILE A 264 -7.82 5.01 9.58
CA ILE A 264 -8.13 3.58 9.55
C ILE A 264 -9.35 3.36 8.64
N TRP A 265 -9.11 2.89 7.42
CA TRP A 265 -10.13 2.63 6.39
C TRP A 265 -10.74 1.25 6.59
N LEU A 266 -12.07 1.19 6.81
CA LEU A 266 -12.77 -0.01 7.28
C LEU A 266 -14.01 -0.35 6.43
N PRO A 267 -14.43 -1.64 6.40
CA PRO A 267 -15.69 -2.05 5.79
C PRO A 267 -16.87 -1.23 6.34
N ARG A 268 -17.84 -0.87 5.50
CA ARG A 268 -19.00 -0.06 5.92
C ARG A 268 -19.70 -0.59 7.20
N PRO A 269 -20.01 -1.89 7.36
CA PRO A 269 -20.63 -2.41 8.58
C PRO A 269 -19.75 -2.32 9.84
N ALA A 270 -18.42 -2.23 9.68
CA ALA A 270 -17.51 -1.97 10.79
C ALA A 270 -17.61 -0.49 11.20
N CYS A 271 -17.57 0.44 10.25
CA CYS A 271 -17.83 1.85 10.52
C CYS A 271 -19.17 2.07 11.24
N ASP A 272 -20.25 1.44 10.79
CA ASP A 272 -21.58 1.55 11.43
C ASP A 272 -21.57 1.06 12.91
N ALA A 273 -20.69 0.11 13.26
CA ALA A 273 -20.50 -0.35 14.63
C ALA A 273 -19.63 0.62 15.46
N PHE A 274 -18.64 1.28 14.86
CA PHE A 274 -17.90 2.37 15.50
C PHE A 274 -18.80 3.59 15.75
N GLU A 275 -19.64 3.99 14.77
CA GLU A 275 -20.63 5.07 14.90
C GLU A 275 -21.48 4.89 16.17
N GLN A 276 -22.07 3.71 16.33
CA GLN A 276 -22.90 3.36 17.49
C GLN A 276 -22.12 3.25 18.81
N ALA A 277 -20.92 2.67 18.80
CA ALA A 277 -20.14 2.45 20.02
C ALA A 277 -19.52 3.73 20.59
N PHE A 278 -19.14 4.68 19.73
CA PHE A 278 -18.44 5.91 20.10
C PHE A 278 -19.29 7.18 19.94
N GLY A 279 -20.52 7.09 19.43
CA GLY A 279 -21.41 8.25 19.25
C GLY A 279 -20.95 9.21 18.16
N LEU A 280 -20.33 8.67 17.10
CA LEU A 280 -19.74 9.45 16.01
C LEU A 280 -20.83 9.97 15.07
N THR A 281 -20.64 11.18 14.54
CA THR A 281 -21.50 11.75 13.49
C THR A 281 -20.72 11.79 12.18
N TYR A 282 -21.25 11.25 11.09
CA TYR A 282 -20.59 11.34 9.79
C TYR A 282 -20.80 12.71 9.14
N ASP A 283 -19.72 13.29 8.63
CA ASP A 283 -19.71 14.46 7.76
C ASP A 283 -19.60 14.01 6.30
N ASN A 284 -20.56 14.42 5.45
CA ASN A 284 -20.58 14.04 4.03
C ASN A 284 -19.75 14.99 3.15
N ASP A 285 -19.35 16.16 3.66
CA ASP A 285 -18.61 17.16 2.86
C ASP A 285 -17.09 16.87 2.90
N THR A 286 -16.63 16.21 3.97
CA THR A 286 -15.21 15.82 4.19
C THR A 286 -14.98 14.31 4.25
N ASP A 287 -16.06 13.51 4.25
CA ASP A 287 -16.09 12.06 4.52
C ASP A 287 -15.45 11.65 5.88
N LEU A 288 -15.48 12.54 6.87
CA LEU A 288 -14.95 12.34 8.23
C LEU A 288 -16.01 11.91 9.26
N TYR A 289 -15.53 11.52 10.45
CA TYR A 289 -16.37 11.26 11.62
C TYR A 289 -16.11 12.29 12.71
N LEU A 290 -17.11 13.13 12.98
CA LEU A 290 -17.07 14.16 13.99
C LEU A 290 -17.47 13.65 15.38
N ILE A 291 -16.88 14.27 16.41
CA ILE A 291 -17.20 14.04 17.82
C ILE A 291 -17.62 15.38 18.44
N ASN A 292 -18.85 15.47 18.97
CA ASN A 292 -19.29 16.67 19.70
C ASN A 292 -18.76 16.67 21.15
N ASP A 293 -18.64 17.85 21.75
CA ASP A 293 -18.03 18.06 23.08
C ASP A 293 -18.61 17.18 24.20
N THR A 294 -19.92 16.87 24.15
CA THR A 294 -20.57 16.03 25.17
C THR A 294 -20.16 14.57 25.05
N ILE A 295 -20.09 14.06 23.82
CA ILE A 295 -19.60 12.70 23.54
C ILE A 295 -18.09 12.62 23.78
N HIS A 296 -17.35 13.64 23.36
CA HIS A 296 -15.91 13.77 23.56
C HIS A 296 -15.53 13.65 25.04
N ALA A 297 -16.16 14.44 25.92
CA ALA A 297 -15.95 14.36 27.36
C ALA A 297 -16.31 12.98 27.95
N GLN A 298 -17.39 12.35 27.50
CA GLN A 298 -17.76 10.99 27.94
C GLN A 298 -16.76 9.92 27.49
N LEU A 299 -16.16 10.05 26.30
CA LEU A 299 -15.11 9.15 25.83
C LEU A 299 -13.79 9.38 26.58
N GLN A 300 -13.44 10.62 26.90
CA GLN A 300 -12.29 10.93 27.76
C GLN A 300 -12.45 10.35 29.17
N GLU A 301 -13.64 10.46 29.78
CA GLU A 301 -13.94 9.85 31.10
C GLU A 301 -13.86 8.32 31.07
N LYS A 302 -14.47 7.68 30.05
CA LYS A 302 -14.50 6.21 29.94
C LYS A 302 -13.17 5.59 29.50
N ASN A 303 -12.33 6.36 28.80
CA ASN A 303 -11.07 5.95 28.18
C ASN A 303 -11.17 4.56 27.49
N PRO A 304 -12.02 4.42 26.46
CA PRO A 304 -12.17 3.15 25.73
C PRO A 304 -10.86 2.71 25.08
N THR A 305 -10.73 1.40 24.87
CA THR A 305 -9.57 0.80 24.20
C THR A 305 -10.04 -0.16 23.11
N ILE A 306 -9.42 -0.06 21.93
CA ILE A 306 -9.73 -0.84 20.74
C ILE A 306 -8.59 -1.80 20.46
N THR A 307 -8.82 -3.09 20.64
CA THR A 307 -7.86 -4.15 20.33
C THR A 307 -8.11 -4.68 18.93
N PHE A 308 -7.13 -4.47 18.05
CA PHE A 308 -7.01 -5.12 16.75
C PHE A 308 -6.24 -6.43 16.93
N SER A 309 -6.82 -7.57 16.56
CA SER A 309 -6.14 -8.87 16.57
C SER A 309 -5.79 -9.28 15.14
N LEU A 310 -4.49 -9.46 14.90
CA LEU A 310 -3.89 -9.67 13.59
C LEU A 310 -3.30 -11.07 13.46
N GLY A 311 -3.63 -11.81 12.41
CA GLY A 311 -3.17 -13.19 12.24
C GLY A 311 -3.30 -13.73 10.80
N ASN A 312 -2.45 -14.70 10.47
CA ASN A 312 -2.49 -15.42 9.18
C ASN A 312 -3.65 -16.43 9.09
N ASP A 313 -4.09 -16.94 10.24
CA ASP A 313 -5.14 -17.95 10.38
C ASP A 313 -6.05 -17.61 11.59
N GLY A 314 -7.10 -18.43 11.78
CA GLY A 314 -8.04 -18.28 12.90
C GLY A 314 -7.50 -18.72 14.26
N ASN A 315 -6.21 -19.07 14.42
CA ASN A 315 -5.66 -19.48 15.70
C ASN A 315 -5.35 -18.27 16.58
N THR A 316 -6.21 -18.04 17.57
CA THR A 316 -6.12 -16.96 18.55
C THR A 316 -4.79 -16.89 19.31
N GLU A 317 -4.09 -18.01 19.49
CA GLU A 317 -2.79 -18.05 20.19
C GLU A 317 -1.65 -17.43 19.37
N LYS A 318 -1.84 -17.30 18.05
CA LYS A 318 -0.88 -16.69 17.12
C LYS A 318 -1.20 -15.23 16.79
N TRP A 319 -2.25 -14.64 17.38
CA TRP A 319 -2.67 -13.30 17.01
C TRP A 319 -1.80 -12.22 17.66
N ALA A 320 -1.14 -11.40 16.84
CA ALA A 320 -0.58 -10.13 17.30
C ALA A 320 -1.75 -9.19 17.65
N SER A 321 -1.97 -8.97 18.95
CA SER A 321 -3.03 -8.07 19.43
C SER A 321 -2.46 -6.71 19.78
N ILE A 322 -2.98 -5.66 19.13
CA ILE A 322 -2.56 -4.27 19.28
C ILE A 322 -3.72 -3.48 19.89
N ALA A 323 -3.50 -2.97 21.10
CA ALA A 323 -4.44 -2.14 21.84
C ALA A 323 -4.21 -0.65 21.54
N VAL A 324 -5.24 0.01 21.01
CA VAL A 324 -5.28 1.44 20.69
C VAL A 324 -6.23 2.13 21.67
N PRO A 325 -5.73 2.88 22.67
CA PRO A 325 -6.59 3.58 23.63
C PRO A 325 -7.17 4.86 23.03
N TYR A 326 -8.22 5.41 23.64
CA TYR A 326 -8.96 6.55 23.09
C TYR A 326 -8.09 7.77 22.77
N GLY A 327 -7.06 8.06 23.56
CA GLY A 327 -6.15 9.19 23.28
C GLY A 327 -5.39 9.09 21.95
N ALA A 328 -5.23 7.90 21.36
CA ALA A 328 -4.68 7.74 20.00
C ALA A 328 -5.71 8.05 18.90
N LEU A 329 -7.00 8.10 19.25
CA LEU A 329 -8.16 8.31 18.37
C LEU A 329 -8.81 9.69 18.59
N ASP A 330 -8.45 10.37 19.69
CA ASP A 330 -8.83 11.74 20.05
C ASP A 330 -7.98 12.75 19.26
N LEU A 331 -8.35 12.97 17.99
CA LEU A 331 -7.63 13.82 17.05
C LEU A 331 -8.46 15.04 16.63
N GLN A 332 -7.78 16.05 16.08
CA GLN A 332 -8.41 17.24 15.51
C GLN A 332 -8.02 17.40 14.04
N ALA A 333 -9.02 17.73 13.22
CA ALA A 333 -8.86 18.13 11.83
C ALA A 333 -8.91 19.67 11.71
N SER A 334 -8.14 20.24 10.79
CA SER A 334 -7.99 21.69 10.57
C SER A 334 -7.70 21.99 9.10
N HIS A 335 -7.25 23.21 8.77
CA HIS A 335 -7.09 23.69 7.39
C HIS A 335 -6.35 22.68 6.47
N PRO A 336 -6.84 22.39 5.25
CA PRO A 336 -8.02 22.95 4.59
C PRO A 336 -9.33 22.20 4.90
N LEU A 337 -9.32 21.16 5.75
CA LEU A 337 -10.49 20.33 6.04
C LEU A 337 -11.57 21.09 6.81
N TYR A 338 -11.16 21.93 7.77
CA TYR A 338 -12.02 22.84 8.53
C TYR A 338 -11.26 24.13 8.88
N ASP A 339 -11.95 25.29 8.82
CA ASP A 339 -11.42 26.60 9.23
C ASP A 339 -10.92 26.65 10.69
N LYS A 340 -11.39 25.71 11.53
CA LYS A 340 -11.11 25.64 12.97
C LYS A 340 -10.76 24.20 13.36
N PRO A 341 -9.85 23.99 14.33
CA PRO A 341 -9.60 22.66 14.88
C PRO A 341 -10.89 22.01 15.37
N THR A 342 -11.23 20.88 14.76
CA THR A 342 -12.51 20.19 14.91
C THR A 342 -12.27 18.75 15.35
N ASN A 343 -12.87 18.34 16.47
CA ASN A 343 -12.68 17.00 17.05
C ASN A 343 -13.25 15.92 16.12
N TYR A 344 -12.41 14.94 15.76
CA TYR A 344 -12.78 13.88 14.83
C TYR A 344 -12.17 12.53 15.23
N PHE A 345 -12.83 11.45 14.79
CA PHE A 345 -12.42 10.09 15.01
C PHE A 345 -11.82 9.51 13.72
N PRO A 346 -10.55 9.08 13.70
CA PRO A 346 -9.79 8.83 12.47
C PRO A 346 -10.05 7.47 11.81
N ILE A 347 -11.32 7.10 11.64
CA ILE A 347 -11.74 6.02 10.73
C ILE A 347 -12.27 6.61 9.42
N ARG A 348 -12.29 5.82 8.35
CA ARG A 348 -12.87 6.18 7.05
C ARG A 348 -13.70 5.02 6.49
N ARG A 349 -14.78 5.35 5.76
CA ARG A 349 -15.60 4.35 5.06
C ARG A 349 -14.87 3.90 3.80
N ALA A 350 -14.45 2.63 3.77
CA ALA A 350 -13.94 2.04 2.54
C ALA A 350 -15.12 1.66 1.61
N ALA A 351 -15.05 2.11 0.36
CA ALA A 351 -16.00 1.78 -0.71
C ALA A 351 -15.94 0.30 -1.11
N ASN A 352 -14.78 -0.34 -0.98
CA ASN A 352 -14.58 -1.77 -1.19
C ASN A 352 -13.26 -2.25 -0.54
N GLU A 353 -13.00 -3.56 -0.59
CA GLU A 353 -11.83 -4.21 0.03
C GLU A 353 -10.46 -3.73 -0.48
N THR A 354 -10.39 -3.10 -1.66
CA THR A 354 -9.12 -2.53 -2.13
C THR A 354 -8.69 -1.29 -1.34
N GLN A 355 -9.54 -0.74 -0.48
CA GLN A 355 -9.25 0.42 0.37
C GLN A 355 -8.98 0.09 1.84
N TYR A 356 -9.07 -1.17 2.29
CA TYR A 356 -8.87 -1.50 3.71
C TYR A 356 -7.41 -1.23 4.12
N THR A 357 -7.21 -0.27 5.03
CA THR A 357 -5.88 0.27 5.39
C THR A 357 -5.85 0.71 6.86
N LEU A 358 -4.79 0.34 7.59
CA LEU A 358 -4.50 0.85 8.94
C LEU A 358 -3.43 1.95 8.85
N GLY A 359 -3.86 3.21 8.95
CA GLY A 359 -3.00 4.40 8.80
C GLY A 359 -2.22 4.81 10.06
N ARG A 360 -1.61 6.01 10.04
CA ARG A 360 -0.76 6.54 11.14
C ARG A 360 -1.39 6.40 12.52
N THR A 361 -2.70 6.59 12.65
CA THR A 361 -3.45 6.38 13.91
C THR A 361 -3.10 5.05 14.57
N PHE A 362 -3.04 3.97 13.78
CA PHE A 362 -2.67 2.63 14.24
C PHE A 362 -1.17 2.51 14.54
N PHE A 363 -0.30 3.11 13.71
CA PHE A 363 1.16 3.17 13.94
C PHE A 363 1.58 3.95 15.19
N GLN A 364 0.68 4.68 15.87
CA GLN A 364 0.97 5.25 17.19
C GLN A 364 1.16 4.16 18.26
N GLU A 365 0.42 3.05 18.16
CA GLU A 365 0.44 1.94 19.12
C GLU A 365 0.95 0.63 18.51
N ALA A 366 1.17 0.59 17.19
CA ALA A 366 1.89 -0.48 16.52
C ALA A 366 3.36 -0.09 16.26
N TYR A 367 4.26 -1.03 16.53
CA TYR A 367 5.65 -1.02 16.11
C TYR A 367 5.80 -2.08 15.01
N VAL A 368 6.01 -1.64 13.78
CA VAL A 368 6.10 -2.50 12.59
C VAL A 368 7.57 -2.69 12.22
N ILE A 369 8.00 -3.93 12.01
CA ILE A 369 9.33 -4.28 11.51
C ILE A 369 9.16 -4.92 10.12
N SER A 370 9.80 -4.38 9.09
CA SER A 370 9.73 -4.87 7.71
C SER A 370 11.12 -5.29 7.23
N ASP A 371 11.24 -6.49 6.65
CA ASP A 371 12.46 -7.01 6.04
C ASP A 371 12.16 -7.42 4.58
N TYR A 372 12.62 -6.59 3.64
CA TYR A 372 12.41 -6.84 2.22
C TYR A 372 13.27 -8.00 1.70
N GLU A 373 14.40 -8.32 2.34
CA GLU A 373 15.33 -9.37 1.91
C GLU A 373 14.90 -10.78 2.35
N ARG A 374 13.89 -10.91 3.23
CA ARG A 374 13.14 -12.15 3.49
C ARG A 374 11.64 -12.04 3.22
N SER A 375 11.20 -10.98 2.53
CA SER A 375 9.82 -10.75 2.11
C SER A 375 8.77 -10.93 3.23
N ASN A 376 9.04 -10.38 4.42
CA ASN A 376 8.13 -10.49 5.57
C ASN A 376 8.17 -9.28 6.51
N PHE A 377 7.18 -9.21 7.40
CA PHE A 377 7.10 -8.21 8.46
C PHE A 377 6.55 -8.79 9.77
N SER A 378 6.75 -8.08 10.86
CA SER A 378 6.06 -8.32 12.13
C SER A 378 5.38 -7.04 12.63
N VAL A 379 4.34 -7.23 13.46
CA VAL A 379 3.60 -6.14 14.11
C VAL A 379 3.58 -6.41 15.60
N HIS A 380 4.06 -5.45 16.38
CA HIS A 380 4.19 -5.55 17.83
C HIS A 380 3.50 -4.38 18.51
N GLN A 381 3.04 -4.55 19.76
CA GLN A 381 2.54 -3.41 20.55
C GLN A 381 3.70 -2.47 20.82
N ALA A 382 3.56 -1.18 20.49
CA ALA A 382 4.53 -0.16 20.84
C ALA A 382 4.61 -0.02 22.37
N ARG A 383 5.83 0.06 22.88
CA ARG A 383 6.12 0.09 24.32
C ARG A 383 6.32 1.53 24.77
N PHE A 384 5.57 1.92 25.80
CA PHE A 384 5.60 3.27 26.37
C PHE A 384 5.71 3.18 27.90
N GLU A 385 6.87 3.55 28.42
CA GLU A 385 7.21 3.54 29.85
C GLU A 385 7.85 4.89 30.22
N SER A 386 7.88 5.19 31.52
CA SER A 386 8.46 6.43 32.05
C SER A 386 9.29 6.12 33.30
N PRO A 387 10.64 6.09 33.20
CA PRO A 387 11.43 6.28 31.99
C PRO A 387 11.25 5.15 30.97
N MET A 388 11.56 5.42 29.70
CA MET A 388 11.70 4.34 28.71
C MET A 388 12.89 3.43 29.06
N PRO A 389 12.86 2.14 28.65
CA PRO A 389 14.04 1.30 28.72
C PRO A 389 15.19 1.91 27.91
N LYS A 390 16.43 1.58 28.28
CA LYS A 390 17.61 1.97 27.50
C LYS A 390 17.47 1.43 26.07
N GLN A 391 17.67 2.29 25.07
CA GLN A 391 17.71 1.92 23.66
C GLN A 391 18.72 0.78 23.41
N GLU A 392 18.28 -0.23 22.67
CA GLU A 392 19.06 -1.39 22.27
C GLU A 392 18.72 -1.70 20.80
N ILE A 393 19.64 -1.33 19.91
CA ILE A 393 19.47 -1.50 18.47
C ILE A 393 19.96 -2.88 18.04
N ILE A 394 19.07 -3.65 17.43
CA ILE A 394 19.36 -4.97 16.86
C ILE A 394 19.47 -4.86 15.35
N THR A 395 20.62 -5.29 14.82
CA THR A 395 20.91 -5.34 13.39
C THR A 395 20.12 -6.44 12.70
N ILE A 396 19.40 -6.08 11.64
CA ILE A 396 18.96 -7.03 10.61
C ILE A 396 20.08 -7.09 9.57
N THR A 397 20.90 -8.13 9.61
CA THR A 397 21.93 -8.37 8.59
C THR A 397 21.28 -8.79 7.28
N SER A 398 21.90 -8.48 6.15
CA SER A 398 21.50 -9.06 4.85
C SER A 398 21.72 -10.59 4.84
N PRO A 399 20.89 -11.41 4.16
CA PRO A 399 21.18 -12.82 3.94
C PRO A 399 22.52 -12.93 3.21
N SER A 400 23.50 -13.59 3.82
CA SER A 400 24.79 -13.81 3.17
C SER A 400 24.59 -14.61 1.89
N THR A 401 24.79 -13.97 0.73
CA THR A 401 24.95 -14.70 -0.52
C THR A 401 26.11 -15.68 -0.33
N ASN A 402 25.79 -16.97 -0.23
CA ASN A 402 26.80 -18.02 -0.17
C ASN A 402 27.47 -18.12 -1.54
N ILE A 403 28.42 -17.22 -1.79
CA ILE A 403 29.41 -17.38 -2.85
C ILE A 403 30.14 -18.68 -2.51
N THR A 404 29.78 -19.75 -3.23
CA THR A 404 30.40 -21.05 -3.07
C THR A 404 31.82 -20.99 -3.61
N THR A 405 32.75 -20.52 -2.76
CA THR A 405 34.19 -20.75 -2.94
C THR A 405 34.38 -22.25 -3.10
N ASN A 406 34.83 -22.69 -4.27
CA ASN A 406 34.85 -24.10 -4.66
C ASN A 406 35.87 -24.90 -3.84
N THR A 407 35.43 -25.34 -2.65
CA THR A 407 36.14 -26.27 -1.77
C THR A 407 35.24 -27.49 -1.60
N PRO A 408 35.56 -28.65 -2.21
CA PRO A 408 34.60 -29.75 -2.35
C PRO A 408 34.41 -30.54 -1.05
N LEU A 409 33.42 -30.15 -0.25
CA LEU A 409 32.94 -30.88 0.93
C LEU A 409 31.45 -31.23 0.79
N THR A 410 31.22 -32.40 0.19
CA THR A 410 30.01 -33.26 0.24
C THR A 410 28.73 -32.66 0.89
N PRO A 411 27.75 -32.20 0.10
CA PRO A 411 26.44 -31.81 0.62
C PRO A 411 25.61 -33.04 1.04
N ALA A 412 25.09 -33.04 2.27
CA ALA A 412 24.16 -34.04 2.76
C ALA A 412 22.72 -33.73 2.31
N SER A 413 22.42 -33.91 1.02
CA SER A 413 21.08 -33.69 0.45
C SER A 413 20.28 -35.00 0.37
N ASN A 414 19.21 -35.12 1.16
CA ASN A 414 18.24 -36.23 1.07
C ASN A 414 17.29 -36.08 -0.14
N GLY A 415 17.86 -35.98 -1.34
CA GLY A 415 17.15 -36.05 -2.61
C GLY A 415 17.68 -37.22 -3.44
N LEU A 416 16.79 -38.02 -4.04
CA LEU A 416 17.22 -39.09 -4.94
C LEU A 416 17.96 -38.48 -6.14
N PRO A 417 19.19 -38.93 -6.45
CA PRO A 417 20.00 -38.28 -7.48
C PRO A 417 19.35 -38.41 -8.86
N THR A 418 19.57 -37.42 -9.73
CA THR A 418 18.91 -37.33 -11.05
C THR A 418 19.09 -38.58 -11.91
N GLY A 419 20.22 -39.30 -11.78
CA GLY A 419 20.44 -40.59 -12.43
C GLY A 419 19.48 -41.70 -11.99
N ALA A 420 19.03 -41.71 -10.73
CA ALA A 420 18.00 -42.63 -10.25
C ALA A 420 16.62 -42.27 -10.83
N ILE A 421 16.30 -40.99 -10.98
CA ILE A 421 15.06 -40.52 -11.61
C ILE A 421 15.02 -40.98 -13.08
N VAL A 422 16.10 -40.76 -13.84
CA VAL A 422 16.23 -41.24 -15.22
C VAL A 422 16.14 -42.78 -15.31
N GLY A 423 16.79 -43.50 -14.38
CA GLY A 423 16.73 -44.96 -14.30
C GLY A 423 15.31 -45.50 -14.06
N ILE A 424 14.54 -44.86 -13.17
CA ILE A 424 13.14 -45.23 -12.90
C ILE A 424 12.27 -44.99 -14.14
N VAL A 425 12.41 -43.86 -14.82
CA VAL A 425 11.65 -43.55 -16.04
C VAL A 425 11.92 -44.59 -17.14
N ILE A 426 13.20 -44.91 -17.40
CA ILE A 426 13.57 -45.94 -18.39
C ILE A 426 13.03 -47.32 -17.98
N GLY A 427 13.12 -47.68 -16.68
CA GLY A 427 12.60 -48.94 -16.16
C GLY A 427 11.09 -49.10 -16.33
N VAL A 428 10.31 -48.05 -16.06
CA VAL A 428 8.84 -48.06 -16.25
C VAL A 428 8.47 -48.18 -17.73
N VAL A 429 9.14 -47.45 -18.63
CA VAL A 429 8.90 -47.53 -20.08
C VAL A 429 9.21 -48.94 -20.60
N ALA A 430 10.33 -49.54 -20.17
CA ALA A 430 10.69 -50.92 -20.53
C ALA A 430 9.66 -51.94 -20.00
N LEU A 431 9.19 -51.79 -18.76
CA LEU A 431 8.18 -52.68 -18.17
C LEU A 431 6.85 -52.61 -18.95
N LEU A 432 6.40 -51.41 -19.34
CA LEU A 432 5.18 -51.20 -20.12
C LEU A 432 5.31 -51.77 -21.55
N ALA A 433 6.49 -51.67 -22.18
CA ALA A 433 6.77 -52.32 -23.46
C ALA A 433 6.70 -53.86 -23.36
N ILE A 434 7.23 -54.44 -22.27
CA ILE A 434 7.16 -55.89 -22.02
C ILE A 434 5.72 -56.34 -21.76
N LEU A 435 4.97 -55.62 -20.93
CA LEU A 435 3.57 -55.95 -20.59
C LEU A 435 2.62 -55.82 -21.80
N SER A 436 2.81 -54.82 -22.66
CA SER A 436 2.07 -54.68 -23.92
C SER A 436 2.43 -55.77 -24.93
N GLY A 437 3.73 -56.12 -25.07
CA GLY A 437 4.18 -57.26 -25.88
C GLY A 437 3.60 -58.60 -25.41
N LEU A 438 3.61 -58.86 -24.09
CA LEU A 438 3.03 -60.08 -23.51
C LEU A 438 1.51 -60.16 -23.70
N THR A 439 0.77 -59.08 -23.46
CA THR A 439 -0.69 -59.08 -23.66
C THR A 439 -1.08 -59.19 -25.14
N PHE A 440 -0.32 -58.61 -26.07
CA PHE A 440 -0.48 -58.82 -27.51
C PHE A 440 -0.24 -60.28 -27.90
N CYS A 441 0.87 -60.88 -27.46
CA CYS A 441 1.18 -62.30 -27.68
C CYS A 441 0.13 -63.24 -27.08
N TRP A 442 -0.42 -62.93 -25.90
CA TRP A 442 -1.47 -63.73 -25.27
C TRP A 442 -2.81 -63.60 -26.00
N ARG A 443 -3.18 -62.41 -26.48
CA ARG A 443 -4.34 -62.20 -27.36
C ARG A 443 -4.19 -62.94 -28.70
N ARG A 444 -3.00 -62.92 -29.31
CA ARG A 444 -2.70 -63.66 -30.55
C ARG A 444 -2.79 -65.18 -30.35
N ARG A 445 -2.23 -65.71 -29.25
CA ARG A 445 -2.32 -67.14 -28.90
C ARG A 445 -3.75 -67.59 -28.53
N ARG A 446 -4.56 -66.75 -27.87
CA ARG A 446 -5.99 -67.05 -27.63
C ARG A 446 -6.80 -67.07 -28.95
N ARG A 447 -6.56 -66.14 -29.87
CA ARG A 447 -7.22 -66.14 -31.21
C ARG A 447 -6.86 -67.35 -32.09
N GLN A 448 -5.84 -68.14 -31.74
CA GLN A 448 -5.48 -69.38 -32.43
C GLN A 448 -5.81 -70.67 -31.65
N ARG A 449 -6.66 -70.59 -30.60
CA ARG A 449 -7.10 -71.78 -29.83
C ARG A 449 -8.62 -71.99 -29.74
N ASN A 450 -9.42 -71.14 -30.38
CA ASN A 450 -10.88 -71.29 -30.50
C ASN A 450 -11.30 -71.76 -31.92
N VAL A 451 -10.51 -72.64 -32.54
CA VAL A 451 -10.90 -73.39 -33.75
C VAL A 451 -10.83 -74.89 -33.44
N SER A 452 -11.67 -75.33 -32.51
CA SER A 452 -12.03 -76.72 -32.20
C SER A 452 -13.13 -76.73 -31.14
N ARG A 453 -14.00 -77.75 -31.18
CA ARG A 453 -15.14 -77.97 -30.25
C ARG A 453 -16.29 -76.95 -30.39
N MET A 454 -16.97 -77.00 -31.53
CA MET A 454 -18.45 -76.97 -31.53
C MET A 454 -18.92 -78.38 -31.22
N VAL A 455 -19.45 -78.63 -30.01
CA VAL A 455 -20.20 -79.83 -29.60
C VAL A 455 -21.10 -79.39 -28.43
N ASP A 456 -22.41 -79.50 -28.64
CA ASP A 456 -23.53 -79.56 -27.67
C ASP A 456 -23.70 -78.41 -26.64
N GLU A 457 -24.83 -78.24 -25.95
CA GLU A 457 -26.28 -78.31 -26.25
C GLU A 457 -27.00 -77.91 -24.93
N MET A 458 -28.19 -77.28 -24.99
CA MET A 458 -29.06 -76.98 -23.83
C MET A 458 -28.46 -76.06 -22.73
N GLY A 459 -29.28 -75.46 -21.84
CA GLY A 459 -30.74 -75.49 -21.72
C GLY A 459 -31.26 -74.43 -20.72
N PRO A 460 -32.59 -74.23 -20.60
CA PRO A 460 -33.16 -72.93 -20.22
C PRO A 460 -33.94 -72.86 -18.90
N LYS A 461 -34.36 -71.63 -18.55
CA LYS A 461 -35.55 -71.22 -17.75
C LYS A 461 -35.71 -69.68 -17.93
N HIS A 462 -36.87 -69.07 -18.24
CA HIS A 462 -38.24 -69.13 -17.69
C HIS A 462 -38.36 -68.68 -16.22
N ASP A 463 -39.40 -67.98 -15.76
CA ASP A 463 -40.30 -66.93 -16.32
C ASP A 463 -41.35 -66.54 -15.24
N ASP A 464 -41.77 -65.27 -15.17
CA ASP A 464 -43.07 -64.74 -14.66
C ASP A 464 -43.07 -63.20 -14.86
N PHE A 465 -44.02 -62.47 -15.46
CA PHE A 465 -45.50 -62.43 -15.51
C PHE A 465 -46.12 -61.50 -14.43
N THR A 466 -46.49 -60.25 -14.76
CA THR A 466 -47.83 -59.81 -15.26
C THR A 466 -47.70 -58.34 -15.76
N VAL A 467 -48.29 -57.84 -16.87
CA VAL A 467 -49.71 -57.67 -17.27
C VAL A 467 -50.45 -56.68 -16.34
N ALA A 468 -50.97 -55.51 -16.73
CA ALA A 468 -51.83 -55.09 -17.87
C ALA A 468 -51.70 -53.56 -18.15
N THR A 469 -52.23 -52.86 -19.18
CA THR A 469 -52.76 -53.09 -20.56
C THR A 469 -53.01 -51.67 -21.15
N THR A 470 -52.49 -51.22 -22.32
CA THR A 470 -53.05 -51.28 -23.72
C THR A 470 -54.44 -50.59 -23.86
N PRO A 471 -54.88 -49.96 -25.00
CA PRO A 471 -54.37 -49.96 -26.38
C PRO A 471 -54.17 -48.56 -27.05
N GLY A 472 -53.68 -48.42 -28.29
CA GLY A 472 -53.07 -49.38 -29.22
C GLY A 472 -53.14 -48.96 -30.70
N ALA A 473 -52.48 -49.75 -31.58
CA ALA A 473 -52.61 -49.84 -33.06
C ALA A 473 -52.34 -48.57 -33.94
N ALA A 474 -51.81 -48.66 -35.17
CA ALA A 474 -51.61 -49.82 -36.06
C ALA A 474 -50.27 -49.80 -36.87
N THR A 475 -50.03 -50.88 -37.59
CA THR A 475 -48.87 -51.32 -38.41
C THR A 475 -48.99 -50.95 -39.92
N PRO A 476 -48.09 -51.33 -40.88
CA PRO A 476 -46.71 -51.89 -40.82
C PRO A 476 -45.69 -51.38 -41.91
N ALA A 477 -44.45 -51.92 -41.87
CA ALA A 477 -43.62 -52.45 -43.01
C ALA A 477 -43.06 -51.59 -44.19
N ILE A 478 -41.73 -51.33 -44.17
CA ILE A 478 -40.71 -51.34 -45.28
C ILE A 478 -40.99 -50.53 -46.60
N THR A 479 -40.13 -50.39 -47.62
CA THR A 479 -38.80 -50.98 -48.01
C THR A 479 -37.98 -50.02 -48.90
N GLU A 480 -36.65 -49.90 -48.69
CA GLU A 480 -35.60 -49.56 -49.72
C GLU A 480 -35.77 -48.24 -50.57
N LEU A 481 -34.90 -47.79 -51.49
CA LEU A 481 -33.43 -47.82 -51.70
C LEU A 481 -33.09 -46.79 -52.82
N HIS A 482 -32.03 -45.96 -52.67
CA HIS A 482 -31.43 -45.13 -53.76
C HIS A 482 -32.40 -44.10 -54.43
N ASP A 483 -32.05 -43.35 -55.49
CA ASP A 483 -30.91 -42.40 -55.71
C ASP A 483 -31.28 -41.46 -56.90
N GLU A 484 -30.48 -40.41 -57.17
CA GLU A 484 -30.39 -39.59 -58.40
C GLU A 484 -31.63 -38.84 -59.01
N THR A 485 -31.61 -37.51 -58.82
CA THR A 485 -31.55 -36.44 -59.87
C THR A 485 -32.37 -36.50 -61.20
N LYS A 486 -33.27 -35.52 -61.46
CA LYS A 486 -33.31 -34.56 -62.63
C LYS A 486 -34.70 -33.94 -62.97
N HIS A 487 -34.68 -32.86 -63.78
CA HIS A 487 -35.81 -32.15 -64.44
C HIS A 487 -36.81 -31.37 -63.53
N GLU A 488 -37.50 -30.28 -63.94
CA GLU A 488 -37.16 -29.17 -64.86
C GLU A 488 -38.01 -27.89 -64.56
N MET A 489 -37.97 -26.85 -65.40
CA MET A 489 -38.32 -25.44 -65.08
C MET A 489 -39.76 -25.08 -64.63
N TYR A 490 -39.88 -24.26 -63.57
CA TYR A 490 -40.75 -23.06 -63.49
C TYR A 490 -40.21 -22.02 -62.45
N GLN A 491 -40.86 -20.85 -62.34
CA GLN A 491 -40.47 -19.66 -61.52
C GLN A 491 -41.23 -19.57 -60.16
N PRO A 492 -40.93 -18.61 -59.22
CA PRO A 492 -39.90 -17.54 -59.25
C PRO A 492 -39.01 -17.32 -57.98
N GLN A 493 -37.70 -17.14 -58.23
CA GLN A 493 -36.73 -16.24 -57.56
C GLN A 493 -36.22 -16.48 -56.08
N PRO A 494 -35.00 -15.97 -55.73
CA PRO A 494 -34.09 -16.59 -54.73
C PRO A 494 -33.77 -15.68 -53.52
N GLY A 495 -32.92 -15.99 -52.51
CA GLY A 495 -32.00 -17.10 -52.16
C GLY A 495 -31.06 -16.58 -51.03
N ARG A 496 -30.06 -17.23 -50.42
CA ARG A 496 -29.55 -18.60 -50.23
C ARG A 496 -28.23 -18.44 -49.42
N ASP A 497 -27.86 -19.47 -48.64
CA ASP A 497 -26.49 -19.93 -48.31
C ASP A 497 -25.46 -19.08 -47.51
N ALA A 498 -25.17 -19.57 -46.28
CA ALA A 498 -23.88 -19.99 -45.71
C ALA A 498 -22.58 -19.11 -45.71
N LEU A 499 -21.88 -19.14 -44.56
CA LEU A 499 -20.41 -18.92 -44.48
C LEU A 499 -19.64 -20.05 -45.20
N PRO A 500 -18.44 -19.76 -45.76
CA PRO A 500 -17.23 -20.30 -45.11
C PRO A 500 -15.99 -19.37 -45.13
N LYS A 501 -14.93 -19.83 -44.45
CA LYS A 501 -13.66 -19.12 -44.18
C LYS A 501 -12.73 -19.02 -45.40
N GLY A 502 -11.95 -17.94 -45.51
CA GLY A 502 -10.79 -17.83 -46.40
C GLY A 502 -9.76 -16.80 -45.87
N ARG A 503 -8.47 -17.14 -45.89
CA ARG A 503 -7.36 -16.23 -45.51
C ARG A 503 -6.99 -15.29 -46.67
N SER A 504 -6.63 -14.04 -46.37
CA SER A 504 -5.21 -13.61 -46.32
C SER A 504 -5.03 -12.09 -46.17
N GLU A 505 -3.98 -11.72 -45.43
CA GLU A 505 -3.09 -10.55 -45.56
C GLU A 505 -3.63 -9.13 -45.88
N LEU A 506 -3.43 -8.25 -44.88
CA LEU A 506 -2.68 -7.00 -44.99
C LEU A 506 -3.14 -5.89 -45.96
N SER A 507 -3.82 -4.87 -45.44
CA SER A 507 -3.40 -3.46 -45.63
C SER A 507 -4.16 -2.48 -44.71
N SER A 508 -3.46 -1.42 -44.31
CA SER A 508 -4.00 -0.16 -43.78
C SER A 508 -3.55 0.95 -44.75
N PRO A 509 -4.33 2.00 -45.01
CA PRO A 509 -4.36 3.15 -44.10
C PRO A 509 -5.77 3.72 -43.85
N GLY A 510 -5.92 4.52 -42.78
CA GLY A 510 -7.20 5.13 -42.40
C GLY A 510 -7.38 6.60 -42.82
N HIS A 511 -8.60 7.09 -42.64
CA HIS A 511 -8.95 8.51 -42.47
C HIS A 511 -10.19 8.63 -41.55
N PRO A 512 -10.42 9.79 -40.89
CA PRO A 512 -11.36 9.90 -39.78
C PRO A 512 -12.80 10.23 -40.22
N PRO A 513 -13.82 9.84 -39.43
CA PRO A 513 -15.15 10.46 -39.47
C PRO A 513 -15.10 11.86 -38.87
N GLN A 514 -15.88 12.79 -39.42
CA GLN A 514 -16.02 14.15 -38.88
C GLN A 514 -17.08 14.21 -37.76
N LEU A 515 -17.04 15.34 -37.05
CA LEU A 515 -18.07 15.85 -36.13
C LEU A 515 -19.50 15.57 -36.61
N LEU A 516 -20.35 15.16 -35.66
CA LEU A 516 -21.76 15.48 -35.65
C LEU A 516 -22.07 16.12 -34.30
N SER A 517 -22.62 17.32 -34.35
CA SER A 517 -23.07 18.09 -33.19
C SER A 517 -24.44 17.64 -32.73
N ASP A 518 -24.69 17.70 -31.42
CA ASP A 518 -26.04 17.90 -30.89
C ASP A 518 -25.94 18.79 -29.62
N ASP A 519 -26.87 19.72 -29.47
CA ASP A 519 -26.78 20.80 -28.47
C ASP A 519 -27.47 20.44 -27.15
N SER A 520 -26.89 20.86 -26.02
CA SER A 520 -27.67 21.20 -24.82
C SER A 520 -26.94 22.22 -23.95
N GLU A 521 -27.67 23.24 -23.50
CA GLU A 521 -27.11 24.43 -22.85
C GLU A 521 -26.70 24.17 -21.39
N PHE A 522 -25.57 24.75 -20.96
CA PHE A 522 -25.36 25.10 -19.55
C PHE A 522 -24.82 26.53 -19.41
N VAL A 523 -25.51 27.34 -18.62
CA VAL A 523 -25.30 28.80 -18.58
C VAL A 523 -24.13 29.18 -17.67
N HIS A 524 -22.95 29.38 -18.26
CA HIS A 524 -21.83 29.99 -17.54
C HIS A 524 -22.03 31.51 -17.38
N LYS A 525 -22.41 31.92 -16.17
CA LYS A 525 -22.58 33.32 -15.79
C LYS A 525 -21.23 33.99 -15.52
N GLN A 526 -20.53 34.39 -16.58
CA GLN A 526 -19.31 35.21 -16.47
C GLN A 526 -19.59 36.49 -15.68
N ARG A 527 -18.65 36.85 -14.80
CA ARG A 527 -18.69 38.09 -14.01
C ARG A 527 -17.47 38.92 -14.39
N GLU A 528 -17.69 39.98 -15.16
CA GLU A 528 -16.64 40.94 -15.48
C GLU A 528 -16.04 41.55 -14.21
N VAL A 529 -14.72 41.63 -14.17
CA VAL A 529 -13.99 42.40 -13.15
C VAL A 529 -13.57 43.72 -13.81
N GLN A 530 -14.36 44.77 -13.56
CA GLN A 530 -13.97 46.13 -13.99
C GLN A 530 -12.79 46.62 -13.14
N TYR A 531 -11.71 47.01 -13.83
CA TYR A 531 -10.59 47.70 -13.20
C TYR A 531 -11.00 49.13 -12.83
N PHE A 532 -11.27 49.38 -11.55
CA PHE A 532 -11.33 50.73 -11.00
C PHE A 532 -9.94 51.17 -10.55
N THR A 533 -9.30 52.00 -11.35
CA THR A 533 -8.21 52.86 -10.87
C THR A 533 -8.79 53.92 -9.93
N HIS A 534 -8.11 54.17 -8.82
CA HIS A 534 -8.38 55.33 -7.96
C HIS A 534 -7.07 56.03 -7.64
N GLU A 535 -6.98 57.29 -8.03
CA GLU A 535 -5.84 58.15 -7.74
C GLU A 535 -5.91 58.60 -6.27
N MET A 536 -4.76 58.60 -5.58
CA MET A 536 -4.66 59.20 -4.25
C MET A 536 -4.17 60.65 -4.38
N PRO A 537 -4.87 61.65 -3.80
CA PRO A 537 -4.35 63.01 -3.71
C PRO A 537 -3.22 63.10 -2.67
N ALA A 538 -2.33 64.08 -2.85
CA ALA A 538 -1.15 64.27 -2.02
C ALA A 538 -1.31 65.39 -0.96
N ASN A 539 -0.30 65.48 -0.09
CA ASN A 539 -0.02 66.52 0.93
C ASN A 539 -0.76 66.39 2.28
N GLY A 540 -0.02 66.59 3.37
CA GLY A 540 -0.49 66.49 4.76
C GLY A 540 0.69 66.51 5.75
N GLU A 541 1.14 67.70 6.11
CA GLU A 541 2.35 68.08 6.87
C GLU A 541 2.72 67.19 8.08
N GLY A 542 4.04 67.03 8.32
CA GLY A 542 4.58 66.35 9.50
C GLY A 542 5.19 67.31 10.53
N THR A 543 4.93 67.06 11.82
CA THR A 543 5.58 67.73 12.95
C THR A 543 6.17 66.71 13.92
N ALA A 544 7.45 66.84 14.27
CA ALA A 544 8.17 65.90 15.12
C ALA A 544 7.99 66.16 16.62
N LEU A 545 8.09 65.11 17.45
CA LEU A 545 8.40 65.20 18.89
C LEU A 545 9.00 63.87 19.41
N HIS A 546 10.22 63.93 19.91
CA HIS A 546 10.77 62.99 20.93
C HIS A 546 10.24 63.40 22.33
N PRO A 547 10.38 62.62 23.43
CA PRO A 547 11.39 61.59 23.75
C PRO A 547 10.71 60.24 24.16
N THR A 548 11.27 59.25 24.89
CA THR A 548 12.41 59.19 25.83
C THR A 548 12.97 57.76 25.96
N VAL A 549 14.26 57.64 26.28
CA VAL A 549 14.91 56.37 26.68
C VAL A 549 14.82 56.19 28.19
N HIS A 550 14.69 54.94 28.67
CA HIS A 550 14.89 54.60 30.08
C HIS A 550 15.85 53.41 30.24
N GLU A 551 17.05 53.68 30.76
CA GLU A 551 17.91 52.65 31.33
C GLU A 551 17.58 52.45 32.82
N LEU A 552 17.47 51.19 33.23
CA LEU A 552 17.77 50.68 34.57
C LEU A 552 18.28 49.24 34.37
N GLY A 553 19.29 48.74 35.06
CA GLY A 553 20.06 49.32 36.16
C GLY A 553 20.42 48.20 37.14
N ALA A 554 21.64 47.66 37.05
CA ALA A 554 22.02 46.46 37.79
C ALA A 554 22.12 46.69 39.31
N GLY A 555 21.70 45.71 40.11
CA GLY A 555 21.79 45.71 41.56
C GLY A 555 22.22 44.34 42.10
N THR A 556 23.07 44.33 43.12
CA THR A 556 23.95 43.19 43.45
C THR A 556 23.56 42.45 44.74
N THR A 557 23.66 41.12 44.73
CA THR A 557 23.88 40.20 45.88
C THR A 557 23.19 40.46 47.23
N ARG A 558 22.53 39.40 47.72
CA ARG A 558 22.96 38.81 49.00
C ARG A 558 22.85 37.29 48.97
#